data_AF-A0A6A0ALB0-F1
#
_entry.id   AF-A0A6A0ALB0-F1
#
_cell.length_a   1.000
_cell.length_b   1.000
_cell.length_c   1.000
_cell.angle_alpha   90.00
_cell.angle_beta   90.00
_cell.angle_gamma   90.00
#
_symmetry.space_group_name_H-M   'P 1'
#
loop_
_entity.id
_entity.type
_entity.pdbx_description
1 polymer ?
#
loop_
_entity_poly.entity_id
_entity_poly.type
_entity_poly.pdbx_seq_one_letter_code
_entity_poly.pdbx_strand_id
1 'polypeptide(L)'
;MFGLRVPIISLVIGEGGSGGALAIGCANKNLIMENAVYYVASPEACAAILWKSRAAANQATEALRITAPELVSFGVMDEIVPEALGGAHSDPLACFPIIKQSILDTYN
;
A
#
# COMPACT_ATOMS: atom_id res chain seq x y z
N MET A 1 6.14 10.21 -13.77
CA MET A 1 5.79 11.33 -12.87
C MET A 1 6.97 12.27 -12.57
N PHE A 2 8.22 11.82 -12.58
CA PHE A 2 9.42 12.61 -12.20
C PHE A 2 9.67 13.97 -12.91
N GLY A 3 8.96 14.30 -13.98
CA GLY A 3 9.05 15.60 -14.66
C GLY A 3 7.93 16.59 -14.32
N LEU A 4 6.98 16.20 -13.48
CA LEU A 4 5.85 17.06 -13.10
C LEU A 4 6.31 18.13 -12.11
N ARG A 5 5.84 19.36 -12.31
CA ARG A 5 6.19 20.54 -11.48
C ARG A 5 5.13 20.87 -10.42
N VAL A 6 4.29 19.90 -10.10
CA VAL A 6 3.25 20.00 -9.09
C VAL A 6 3.47 18.91 -8.05
N PRO A 7 3.09 19.13 -6.79
CA PRO A 7 3.12 18.08 -5.79
C PRO A 7 2.17 16.94 -6.18
N ILE A 8 2.59 15.71 -5.92
CA ILE A 8 1.81 14.50 -6.14
C ILE A 8 1.80 13.70 -4.85
N ILE A 9 0.60 13.29 -4.45
CA ILE A 9 0.36 12.38 -3.33
C ILE A 9 -0.29 11.13 -3.92
N SER A 10 0.25 9.96 -3.60
CA SER A 10 -0.36 8.67 -3.92
C SER A 10 -0.93 8.04 -2.65
N LEU A 11 -2.05 7.33 -2.77
CA LEU A 11 -2.63 6.55 -1.68
C LEU A 11 -2.96 5.15 -2.20
N VAL A 12 -2.39 4.12 -1.57
CA VAL A 12 -2.71 2.73 -1.85
C VAL A 12 -3.90 2.32 -0.99
N ILE A 13 -5.06 2.13 -1.64
CA ILE A 13 -6.35 1.85 -0.99
C ILE A 13 -6.72 0.36 -0.89
N GLY A 14 -5.82 -0.52 -1.32
CA GLY A 14 -6.08 -1.96 -1.45
C GLY A 14 -4.79 -2.69 -1.81
N GLU A 15 -4.71 -3.24 -3.03
CA GLU A 15 -3.49 -3.90 -3.50
C GLU A 15 -2.66 -3.03 -4.44
N GLY A 16 -1.41 -2.77 -4.06
CA GLY A 16 -0.40 -2.13 -4.88
C GLY A 16 0.57 -3.13 -5.50
N GLY A 17 0.15 -3.74 -6.61
CA GLY A 17 0.93 -4.75 -7.31
C GLY A 17 1.99 -4.19 -8.28
N SER A 18 3.26 -4.42 -7.96
CA SER A 18 4.42 -4.33 -8.85
C SER A 18 4.54 -3.02 -9.63
N GLY A 19 5.08 -3.11 -10.85
CA GLY A 19 5.22 -1.97 -11.76
C GLY A 19 3.90 -1.33 -12.16
N GLY A 20 2.78 -2.06 -12.12
CA GLY A 20 1.46 -1.53 -12.44
C GLY A 20 1.01 -0.48 -11.42
N ALA A 21 1.19 -0.76 -10.13
CA ALA A 21 0.94 0.21 -9.07
C ALA A 21 1.97 1.36 -9.12
N LEU A 22 3.25 1.05 -9.34
CA LEU A 22 4.31 2.06 -9.42
C LEU A 22 4.12 3.05 -10.58
N ALA A 23 3.52 2.62 -11.70
CA ALA A 23 3.29 3.46 -12.87
C ALA A 23 2.51 4.76 -12.54
N ILE A 24 1.65 4.70 -11.52
CA ILE A 24 0.88 5.84 -10.99
C ILE A 24 1.24 6.18 -9.53
N GLY A 25 2.17 5.43 -8.92
CA GLY A 25 2.63 5.58 -7.54
C GLY A 25 3.95 6.32 -7.37
N CYS A 26 4.56 6.83 -8.44
CA CYS A 26 5.78 7.64 -8.35
C CYS A 26 5.48 9.08 -7.87
N ALA A 27 5.08 9.22 -6.62
CA ALA A 27 4.64 10.49 -6.01
C ALA A 27 5.72 11.14 -5.11
N ASN A 28 5.49 12.38 -4.70
CA ASN A 28 6.32 13.06 -3.70
C ASN A 28 6.08 12.48 -2.30
N LYS A 29 4.84 12.06 -2.04
CA LYS A 29 4.40 11.39 -0.81
C LYS A 29 3.56 10.19 -1.17
N ASN A 30 3.83 9.06 -0.52
CA ASN A 30 3.11 7.81 -0.68
C ASN A 30 2.46 7.40 0.63
N LEU A 31 1.13 7.37 0.63
CA LEU A 31 0.30 6.94 1.73
C LEU A 31 -0.20 5.52 1.46
N ILE A 32 -0.53 4.79 2.52
CA ILE A 32 -1.10 3.44 2.41
C ILE A 32 -2.20 3.27 3.46
N MET A 33 -3.33 2.66 3.09
CA MET A 33 -4.37 2.32 4.06
C MET A 33 -3.92 1.17 4.96
N GLU A 34 -4.41 1.14 6.20
CA GLU A 34 -3.98 0.22 7.26
C GLU A 34 -3.93 -1.26 6.84
N ASN A 35 -4.93 -1.74 6.10
CA ASN A 35 -5.02 -3.13 5.66
C ASN A 35 -4.59 -3.33 4.19
N ALA A 36 -4.08 -2.28 3.55
CA ALA A 36 -3.58 -2.33 2.19
C ALA A 36 -2.18 -2.97 2.14
N VAL A 37 -1.83 -3.47 0.96
CA VAL A 37 -0.54 -4.14 0.72
C VAL A 37 0.16 -3.55 -0.50
N TYR A 38 1.50 -3.55 -0.48
CA TYR A 38 2.32 -3.15 -1.63
C TYR A 38 3.45 -4.14 -1.84
N TYR A 39 3.60 -4.65 -3.06
CA TYR A 39 4.52 -5.77 -3.31
C TYR A 39 5.06 -5.80 -4.73
N VAL A 40 6.28 -6.32 -4.91
CA VAL A 40 6.90 -6.46 -6.24
C VAL A 40 6.32 -7.63 -7.04
N ALA A 41 5.90 -8.69 -6.36
CA ALA A 41 5.28 -9.88 -6.92
C ALA A 41 4.25 -10.41 -5.92
N SER A 42 3.14 -10.98 -6.39
CA SER A 42 2.14 -11.52 -5.48
C SER A 42 2.76 -12.65 -4.63
N PRO A 43 2.29 -12.85 -3.39
CA PRO A 43 2.77 -13.94 -2.54
C PRO A 43 2.69 -15.31 -3.22
N GLU A 44 1.64 -15.59 -4.00
CA GLU A 44 1.46 -16.85 -4.73
C GLU A 44 2.51 -17.04 -5.82
N ALA A 45 2.85 -15.96 -6.54
CA ALA A 45 3.89 -15.98 -7.56
C ALA A 45 5.26 -16.20 -6.93
N CYS A 46 5.56 -15.49 -5.84
CA CYS A 46 6.78 -15.67 -5.06
C CYS A 46 6.90 -17.11 -4.52
N ALA A 47 5.81 -17.65 -3.97
CA ALA A 47 5.71 -19.02 -3.46
C ALA A 47 5.96 -20.08 -4.54
N ALA A 48 5.37 -19.88 -5.74
CA ALA A 48 5.58 -20.79 -6.87
C ALA A 48 7.04 -20.83 -7.34
N ILE A 49 7.79 -19.74 -7.19
CA ILE A 49 9.20 -19.65 -7.61
C ILE A 49 10.13 -20.19 -6.53
N LEU A 50 10.06 -19.64 -5.32
CA LEU A 50 11.03 -19.92 -4.25
C LEU A 50 10.75 -21.24 -3.54
N TRP A 51 9.47 -21.59 -3.36
CA TRP A 51 9.04 -22.82 -2.67
C TRP A 51 8.49 -23.89 -3.61
N LYS A 52 8.44 -23.63 -4.93
CA LYS A 52 7.87 -24.54 -5.94
C LYS A 52 6.43 -24.97 -5.62
N SER A 53 5.71 -24.18 -4.83
CA SER A 53 4.37 -24.50 -4.36
C SER A 53 3.61 -23.22 -4.03
N ARG A 54 2.45 -23.01 -4.67
CA ARG A 54 1.55 -21.89 -4.35
C ARG A 54 0.97 -21.98 -2.94
N ALA A 55 0.93 -23.17 -2.35
CA ALA A 55 0.45 -23.36 -0.98
C ALA A 55 1.35 -22.67 0.06
N ALA A 56 2.59 -22.33 -0.30
CA ALA A 56 3.49 -21.55 0.55
C ALA A 56 3.24 -20.04 0.48
N ALA A 57 2.11 -19.57 -0.05
CA ALA A 57 1.77 -18.15 -0.15
C ALA A 57 1.85 -17.43 1.20
N ASN A 58 1.33 -18.02 2.29
CA ASN A 58 1.43 -17.42 3.63
C ASN A 58 2.90 -17.23 4.07
N GLN A 59 3.76 -18.22 3.81
CA GLN A 59 5.18 -18.12 4.10
C GLN A 59 5.86 -17.04 3.25
N ALA A 60 5.47 -16.92 1.98
CA ALA A 60 5.95 -15.86 1.09
C ALA A 60 5.48 -14.47 1.55
N THR A 61 4.23 -14.32 2.00
CA THR A 61 3.71 -13.05 2.55
C THR A 61 4.54 -12.56 3.72
N GLU A 62 4.80 -13.43 4.70
CA GLU A 62 5.64 -13.12 5.88
C GLU A 62 7.07 -12.75 5.47
N ALA A 63 7.64 -13.44 4.49
CA ALA A 63 8.99 -13.15 4.00
C ALA A 63 9.09 -11.84 3.20
N LEU A 64 8.03 -11.50 2.46
CA LEU A 64 8.00 -10.31 1.60
C LEU A 64 7.73 -9.02 2.38
N ARG A 65 7.11 -9.11 3.56
CA ARG A 65 6.87 -7.96 4.46
C ARG A 65 6.14 -6.80 3.78
N ILE A 66 4.95 -7.10 3.28
CA ILE A 66 4.19 -6.27 2.32
C ILE A 66 3.12 -5.39 2.98
N THR A 67 3.02 -5.40 4.31
CA THR A 67 1.96 -4.70 5.05
C THR A 67 2.29 -3.23 5.29
N ALA A 68 1.28 -2.40 5.49
CA ALA A 68 1.45 -0.96 5.74
C ALA A 68 2.48 -0.63 6.85
N PRO A 69 2.44 -1.26 8.05
CA PRO A 69 3.44 -0.99 9.10
C PRO A 69 4.87 -1.29 8.68
N GLU A 70 5.07 -2.37 7.94
CA GLU A 70 6.40 -2.79 7.49
C GLU A 70 6.95 -1.85 6.43
N LEU A 71 6.11 -1.49 5.46
CA LEU A 71 6.48 -0.58 4.37
C LEU A 71 6.82 0.82 4.88
N VAL A 72 6.10 1.31 5.89
CA VAL A 72 6.45 2.57 6.58
C VAL A 72 7.75 2.42 7.36
N SER A 73 7.95 1.29 8.06
CA SER A 73 9.22 1.03 8.78
C SER A 73 10.45 0.98 7.85
N PHE A 74 10.25 0.60 6.59
CA PHE A 74 11.28 0.57 5.55
C PHE A 74 11.46 1.91 4.83
N GLY A 75 10.59 2.89 5.06
CA GLY A 75 10.59 4.16 4.31
C GLY A 75 10.13 4.04 2.86
N VAL A 76 9.43 2.96 2.51
CA VAL A 76 8.79 2.79 1.19
C VAL A 76 7.50 3.60 1.11
N MET A 77 6.76 3.64 2.23
CA MET A 77 5.58 4.48 2.42
C MET A 77 5.88 5.54 3.49
N ASP A 78 5.27 6.71 3.37
CA ASP A 78 5.45 7.83 4.30
C ASP A 78 4.55 7.70 5.53
N GLU A 79 3.28 7.32 5.34
CA GLU A 79 2.27 7.33 6.41
C GLU A 79 1.17 6.29 6.19
N ILE A 80 0.61 5.79 7.30
CA ILE A 80 -0.52 4.86 7.32
C ILE A 80 -1.80 5.66 7.53
N VAL A 81 -2.78 5.47 6.64
CA VAL A 81 -4.14 5.99 6.78
C VAL A 81 -4.99 4.94 7.50
N PRO A 82 -5.52 5.23 8.70
CA PRO A 82 -6.29 4.26 9.47
C PRO A 82 -7.61 3.92 8.77
N GLU A 83 -8.10 2.71 9.00
CA GLU A 83 -9.39 2.26 8.48
C GLU A 83 -10.47 2.25 9.57
N ALA A 84 -11.74 2.16 9.15
CA ALA A 84 -12.83 1.92 10.09
C ALA A 84 -12.63 0.56 10.81
N LEU A 85 -13.23 0.41 11.99
CA LEU A 85 -13.17 -0.84 12.74
C LEU A 85 -13.73 -1.99 11.88
N GLY A 86 -12.92 -3.03 11.65
CA GLY A 86 -13.26 -4.13 10.75
C GLY A 86 -12.83 -3.94 9.28
N GLY A 87 -12.11 -2.85 8.98
CA GLY A 87 -11.56 -2.52 7.67
C GLY A 87 -12.43 -1.55 6.87
N ALA A 88 -11.90 -0.99 5.80
CA ALA A 88 -12.52 0.10 5.05
C ALA A 88 -13.93 -0.21 4.50
N HIS A 89 -14.21 -1.48 4.26
CA HIS A 89 -15.48 -1.96 3.75
C HIS A 89 -16.59 -2.02 4.83
N SER A 90 -16.24 -2.04 6.12
CA SER A 90 -17.21 -2.13 7.21
C SER A 90 -17.98 -0.81 7.37
N ASP A 91 -17.30 0.32 7.18
CA ASP A 91 -17.89 1.66 7.14
C ASP A 91 -17.12 2.57 6.16
N PRO A 92 -17.47 2.50 4.85
CA PRO A 92 -16.83 3.34 3.84
C PRO A 92 -17.08 4.84 4.08
N LEU A 93 -18.24 5.20 4.65
CA LEU A 93 -18.61 6.59 4.90
C LEU A 93 -17.76 7.20 6.01
N ALA A 94 -17.36 6.42 7.00
CA ALA A 94 -16.39 6.83 8.01
C ALA A 94 -14.96 6.92 7.46
N CYS A 95 -14.58 6.14 6.43
CA CYS A 95 -13.24 6.18 5.87
C CYS A 95 -12.96 7.42 5.00
N PHE A 96 -13.96 7.93 4.26
CA PHE A 96 -13.78 9.11 3.41
C PHE A 96 -13.24 10.35 4.14
N PRO A 97 -13.77 10.79 5.30
CA PRO A 97 -13.23 11.95 6.00
C PRO A 97 -11.80 11.70 6.50
N ILE A 98 -11.45 10.47 6.89
CA ILE A 98 -10.10 10.10 7.32
C ILE A 98 -9.12 10.25 6.15
N ILE A 99 -9.44 9.64 4.99
CA ILE A 99 -8.62 9.74 3.78
C ILE A 99 -8.45 11.20 3.36
N LYS A 100 -9.54 11.98 3.37
CA LYS A 100 -9.50 13.40 3.03
C LYS A 100 -8.56 14.15 3.97
N GLN A 101 -8.65 13.91 5.27
CA GLN A 101 -7.83 14.59 6.26
C GLN A 101 -6.35 14.24 6.08
N SER A 102 -6.01 12.95 5.91
CA SER A 102 -4.62 12.53 5.66
C SER A 102 -4.03 13.17 4.40
N ILE A 103 -4.80 13.29 3.31
CA ILE A 103 -4.34 13.97 2.09
C ILE A 103 -4.10 15.46 2.34
N LEU A 104 -4.99 16.13 3.08
CA LEU A 104 -4.83 17.55 3.40
C LEU A 104 -3.62 17.79 4.31
N ASP A 105 -3.43 16.95 5.32
CA ASP A 105 -2.30 17.05 6.25
C ASP A 105 -0.97 16.77 5.56
N THR A 106 -0.95 15.84 4.61
CA THR A 106 0.25 15.55 3.79
C THR A 106 0.59 16.67 2.81
N TYR A 107 -0.43 17.40 2.33
CA TYR A 107 -0.24 18.48 1.36
C TYR A 107 0.27 19.78 1.98
N ASN A 108 -0.15 20.08 3.21
CA ASN A 108 0.19 21.30 3.94
C ASN A 108 1.59 21.23 4.57
#